data_AF-A0A9Q0US82-F1
#
_entry.id   AF-A0A9Q0US82-F1
#
_cell.length_a   1.000
_cell.length_b   1.000
_cell.length_c   1.000
_cell.angle_alpha   90.00
_cell.angle_beta   90.00
_cell.angle_gamma   90.00
#
_symmetry.space_group_name_H-M   'P 1'
#
loop_
_entity.id
_entity.type
_entity.pdbx_description
1 polymer ?
#
loop_
_entity_poly.entity_id
_entity_poly.type
_entity_poly.pdbx_seq_one_letter_code
_entity_poly.pdbx_strand_id
1 'polypeptide(L)'
;MDNTGKEKIEAIFLDMPGITEAQWNMKAFSKMSKLRLLKIINVQLSEGPEDLSNMLRFLEWHFYPSKSLPTGLQMDELVELHMPNSSIEQLWYGYKVRSTN
;
A
#
# COMPACT_ATOMS: atom_id res chain seq x y z
N MET A 1 7.81 24.78 -10.86
CA MET A 1 8.45 24.17 -9.67
C MET A 1 8.53 22.68 -9.93
N ASP A 2 9.74 22.19 -10.11
CA ASP A 2 10.02 20.81 -10.48
C ASP A 2 9.70 19.85 -9.31
N ASN A 3 8.84 18.86 -9.56
CA ASN A 3 8.47 17.83 -8.57
C ASN A 3 9.51 16.69 -8.48
N THR A 4 10.70 16.87 -9.06
CA THR A 4 11.74 15.86 -9.28
C THR A 4 12.22 15.16 -7.99
N GLY A 5 11.98 15.75 -6.81
CA GLY A 5 12.28 15.12 -5.52
C GLY A 5 11.35 13.96 -5.15
N LYS A 6 10.08 13.97 -5.59
CA LYS A 6 9.08 12.95 -5.21
C LYS A 6 9.27 11.63 -5.97
N GLU A 7 9.82 11.70 -7.18
CA GLU A 7 10.14 10.55 -8.02
C GLU A 7 11.35 9.74 -7.52
N LYS A 8 12.04 10.21 -6.47
CA LYS A 8 13.17 9.52 -5.83
C LYS A 8 12.79 8.82 -4.52
N ILE A 9 11.55 8.95 -4.06
CA ILE A 9 11.13 8.33 -2.80
C ILE A 9 11.02 6.82 -3.02
N GLU A 10 11.86 6.07 -2.33
CA GLU A 10 11.87 4.60 -2.38
C GLU A 10 11.32 3.94 -1.11
N ALA A 11 11.28 4.66 0.01
CA ALA A 11 10.81 4.13 1.27
C ALA A 11 10.03 5.16 2.08
N ILE A 12 8.91 4.72 2.65
CA ILE A 12 8.13 5.45 3.63
C ILE A 12 7.94 4.53 4.83
N PHE A 13 8.31 5.01 6.01
CA PHE A 13 8.11 4.34 7.27
C PHE A 13 7.49 5.32 8.25
N LEU A 14 6.31 4.97 8.77
CA LEU A 14 5.66 5.69 9.84
C LEU A 14 5.18 4.69 10.89
N ASP A 15 5.63 4.90 12.11
CA ASP A 15 5.25 4.12 13.28
C ASP A 15 4.85 5.06 14.41
N MET A 16 3.58 4.99 14.78
CA MET A 16 3.03 5.78 15.87
C MET A 16 2.99 4.94 17.16
N PRO A 17 3.36 5.52 18.31
CA PRO A 17 3.39 4.80 19.59
C PRO A 17 2.00 4.32 20.06
N GLY A 18 0.93 4.86 19.48
CA GLY A 18 -0.44 4.44 19.69
C GLY A 18 -1.30 4.72 18.46
N ILE A 19 -2.49 4.13 18.41
CA ILE A 19 -3.42 4.28 17.29
C ILE A 19 -3.76 5.76 17.13
N THR A 20 -3.45 6.32 15.96
CA THR A 20 -3.64 7.73 15.64
C THR A 20 -4.47 7.87 14.38
N GLU A 21 -5.55 8.64 14.44
CA GLU A 21 -6.33 9.00 13.25
C GLU A 21 -5.64 10.12 12.46
N ALA A 22 -5.61 10.00 11.13
CA ALA A 22 -5.07 11.04 10.27
C ALA A 22 -5.83 11.14 8.93
N GLN A 23 -5.85 12.37 8.39
CA GLN A 23 -6.38 12.65 7.06
C GLN A 23 -5.23 13.00 6.12
N TRP A 24 -4.93 12.12 5.19
CA TRP A 24 -3.85 12.33 4.22
C TRP A 24 -4.39 12.48 2.81
N ASN A 25 -3.61 13.19 1.98
CA ASN A 25 -3.88 13.25 0.56
C ASN A 25 -3.38 11.97 -0.13
N MET A 26 -4.28 11.01 -0.31
CA MET A 26 -3.98 9.71 -0.93
C MET A 26 -3.49 9.82 -2.38
N LYS A 27 -3.79 10.92 -3.08
CA LYS A 27 -3.27 11.20 -4.43
C LYS A 27 -1.77 11.52 -4.45
N ALA A 28 -1.12 11.64 -3.29
CA ALA A 28 0.33 11.80 -3.23
C ALA A 28 1.08 10.52 -3.66
N PHE A 29 0.50 9.33 -3.42
CA PHE A 29 1.14 8.05 -3.72
C PHE A 29 1.35 7.81 -5.23
N SER A 30 0.46 8.33 -6.09
CA SER A 30 0.61 8.22 -7.55
C SER A 30 1.86 8.90 -8.11
N LYS A 31 2.49 9.81 -7.34
CA LYS A 31 3.73 10.49 -7.73
C LYS A 31 5.00 9.79 -7.21
N MET A 32 4.85 8.73 -6.43
CA MET A 32 5.95 8.01 -5.78
C MET A 32 6.26 6.73 -6.56
N SER A 33 6.51 6.84 -7.87
CA SER A 33 6.61 5.70 -8.78
C SER A 33 7.76 4.73 -8.46
N LYS A 34 8.76 5.15 -7.69
CA LYS A 34 9.89 4.30 -7.24
C LYS A 34 9.73 3.74 -5.83
N LEU A 35 8.57 3.90 -5.19
CA LEU A 35 8.33 3.41 -3.84
C LEU A 35 8.44 1.88 -3.78
N ARG A 36 9.33 1.38 -2.92
CA ARG A 36 9.65 -0.04 -2.73
C ARG A 36 9.28 -0.55 -1.35
N LEU A 37 9.29 0.33 -0.34
CA LEU A 37 8.91 0.02 1.03
C LEU A 37 7.85 1.00 1.51
N LEU A 38 6.70 0.49 1.94
CA LEU A 38 5.66 1.27 2.60
C LEU A 38 5.27 0.60 3.91
N LYS A 39 5.56 1.26 5.03
CA LYS A 39 5.17 0.84 6.37
C LYS A 39 4.37 1.95 7.05
N ILE A 40 3.12 1.65 7.39
CA ILE A 40 2.21 2.54 8.11
C ILE A 40 1.65 1.75 9.29
N ILE A 41 2.18 2.03 10.48
CA ILE A 41 1.93 1.29 11.72
C ILE A 41 1.19 2.21 12.69
N ASN A 42 0.10 1.69 13.26
CA ASN A 42 -0.75 2.38 14.23
C ASN A 42 -1.33 3.72 13.74
N VAL A 43 -1.58 3.85 12.43
CA VAL A 43 -2.27 5.00 11.85
C VAL A 43 -3.56 4.55 11.19
N GLN A 44 -4.68 5.15 11.59
CA GLN A 44 -5.98 4.97 10.96
C GLN A 44 -6.22 6.10 9.97
N LEU A 45 -6.37 5.73 8.70
CA LEU A 45 -6.65 6.66 7.62
C LEU A 45 -8.10 6.49 7.19
N SER A 46 -8.76 7.59 6.83
CA SER A 46 -10.17 7.56 6.41
C SER A 46 -10.38 6.93 5.04
N GLU A 47 -9.37 6.98 4.17
CA GLU A 47 -9.42 6.53 2.78
C GLU A 47 -8.12 5.81 2.42
N GLY A 48 -8.20 4.88 1.46
CA GLY A 48 -7.02 4.22 0.91
C GLY A 48 -6.46 4.92 -0.33
N PRO A 49 -5.25 4.54 -0.78
CA PRO A 49 -4.67 5.04 -2.01
C PRO A 49 -5.48 4.62 -3.25
N GLU A 50 -5.61 5.54 -4.21
CA GLU A 50 -6.11 5.23 -5.55
C GLU A 50 -5.04 4.49 -6.40
N ASP A 51 -3.76 4.73 -6.09
CA ASP A 51 -2.61 4.19 -6.81
C ASP A 51 -1.41 3.97 -5.87
N LEU A 52 -0.63 2.94 -6.15
CA LEU A 52 0.59 2.59 -5.44
C LEU A 52 1.65 2.16 -6.45
N SER A 53 2.93 2.32 -6.09
CA SER A 53 4.02 1.93 -7.00
C SER A 53 4.02 0.42 -7.28
N ASN A 54 4.11 0.07 -8.56
CA ASN A 54 4.36 -1.29 -9.04
C ASN A 54 5.78 -1.80 -8.71
N MET A 55 6.64 -0.98 -8.10
CA MET A 55 7.94 -1.40 -7.57
C MET A 55 7.90 -1.78 -6.09
N LEU A 56 6.71 -1.77 -5.46
CA LEU A 56 6.55 -2.16 -4.06
C LEU A 56 7.04 -3.60 -3.84
N ARG A 57 7.95 -3.73 -2.88
CA ARG A 57 8.49 -5.01 -2.41
C ARG A 57 7.99 -5.35 -1.02
N PHE A 58 7.75 -4.35 -0.19
CA PHE A 58 7.28 -4.52 1.18
C PHE A 58 6.11 -3.58 1.44
N LEU A 59 4.96 -4.16 1.79
CA LEU A 59 3.76 -3.42 2.16
C LEU A 59 3.30 -3.85 3.54
N GLU A 60 3.53 -3.00 4.53
CA GLU A 60 2.99 -3.14 5.88
C GLU A 60 2.03 -1.99 6.18
N TRP A 61 0.74 -2.29 6.36
CA TRP A 61 -0.26 -1.24 6.56
C TRP A 61 -1.33 -1.68 7.55
N HIS A 62 -1.18 -1.22 8.79
CA HIS A 62 -2.15 -1.47 9.85
C HIS A 62 -3.42 -0.68 9.57
N PHE A 63 -4.59 -1.26 9.84
CA PHE A 63 -5.88 -0.58 9.70
C PHE A 63 -6.14 -0.02 8.30
N TYR A 64 -5.63 -0.68 7.25
CA TYR A 64 -5.85 -0.25 5.87
C TYR A 64 -7.37 -0.16 5.56
N PRO A 65 -7.88 1.02 5.13
CA PRO A 65 -9.31 1.31 5.16
C PRO A 65 -10.08 0.79 3.95
N SER A 66 -9.40 0.50 2.84
CA SER A 66 -10.07 0.04 1.61
C SER A 66 -10.31 -1.47 1.61
N LYS A 67 -11.42 -1.86 0.99
CA LYS A 67 -11.84 -3.28 0.84
C LYS A 67 -10.97 -4.11 -0.11
N SER A 68 -10.19 -3.44 -0.94
CA SER A 68 -9.26 -4.06 -1.87
C SER A 68 -8.02 -3.17 -2.03
N LEU A 69 -6.96 -3.75 -2.57
CA LEU A 69 -5.79 -3.01 -3.05
C LEU A 69 -6.14 -2.26 -4.35
N PRO A 70 -5.34 -1.24 -4.74
CA PRO A 70 -5.56 -0.52 -5.99
C PRO A 70 -5.57 -1.48 -7.19
N THR A 71 -6.59 -1.39 -8.05
CA THR A 71 -6.81 -2.34 -9.18
C THR A 71 -5.63 -2.40 -10.16
N GLY A 72 -4.88 -1.31 -10.29
CA GLY A 72 -3.71 -1.23 -11.18
C GLY A 72 -2.40 -1.77 -10.59
N LEU A 73 -2.38 -2.08 -9.28
CA LEU A 73 -1.16 -2.48 -8.58
C LEU A 73 -0.68 -3.85 -9.07
N GLN A 74 0.51 -3.87 -9.65
CA GLN A 74 1.23 -5.09 -10.01
C GLN A 74 2.00 -5.60 -8.79
N MET A 75 1.85 -6.90 -8.50
CA MET A 75 2.44 -7.54 -7.32
C MET A 75 3.64 -8.41 -7.66
N ASP A 76 4.14 -8.38 -8.90
CA ASP A 76 5.23 -9.24 -9.37
C ASP A 76 6.53 -9.08 -8.56
N GLU A 77 6.76 -7.87 -8.04
CA GLU A 77 7.93 -7.54 -7.22
C GLU A 77 7.66 -7.63 -5.71
N LEU A 78 6.42 -7.94 -5.29
CA LEU A 78 6.04 -7.95 -3.88
C LEU A 78 6.66 -9.16 -3.17
N VAL A 79 7.45 -8.89 -2.14
CA VAL A 79 8.12 -9.89 -1.30
C VAL A 79 7.33 -10.11 -0.01
N GLU A 80 6.76 -9.05 0.57
CA GLU A 80 6.05 -9.12 1.85
C GLU A 80 4.78 -8.27 1.83
N LEU A 81 3.69 -8.87 2.32
CA LEU A 81 2.40 -8.23 2.55
C LEU A 81 1.95 -8.47 3.99
N HIS A 82 1.86 -7.41 4.78
CA HIS A 82 1.41 -7.47 6.18
C HIS A 82 0.36 -6.39 6.44
N MET A 83 -0.91 -6.75 6.52
CA MET A 83 -2.01 -5.77 6.63
C MET A 83 -2.97 -6.10 7.78
N PRO A 84 -2.50 -6.08 9.03
CA PRO A 84 -3.31 -6.45 10.18
C PRO A 84 -4.43 -5.42 10.41
N ASN A 85 -5.58 -5.91 10.88
CA ASN A 85 -6.77 -5.11 11.17
C ASN A 85 -7.28 -4.29 9.97
N SER A 86 -6.97 -4.70 8.74
CA SER A 86 -7.43 -4.06 7.51
C SER A 86 -8.90 -4.37 7.22
N SER A 87 -9.54 -3.52 6.42
CA SER A 87 -10.88 -3.73 5.88
C SER A 87 -10.88 -4.56 4.59
N ILE A 88 -9.76 -5.18 4.22
CA ILE A 88 -9.64 -5.95 2.99
C ILE A 88 -10.60 -7.14 3.01
N GLU A 89 -11.50 -7.18 2.05
CA GLU A 89 -12.40 -8.30 1.77
C GLU A 89 -11.87 -9.15 0.62
N GLN A 90 -11.12 -8.54 -0.30
CA GLN A 90 -10.55 -9.21 -1.47
C GLN A 90 -9.15 -8.67 -1.79
N LEU A 91 -8.17 -9.59 -1.80
CA LEU A 91 -6.77 -9.25 -2.09
C LEU A 91 -6.50 -9.05 -3.59
N TRP A 92 -6.96 -9.98 -4.43
CA TRP A 92 -6.90 -9.86 -5.90
C TRP A 92 -7.93 -10.78 -6.56
N TYR A 93 -8.22 -10.55 -7.84
CA TYR A 93 -8.95 -11.52 -8.67
C TYR A 93 -7.96 -12.58 -9.16
N GLY A 94 -8.05 -13.80 -8.62
CA GLY A 94 -7.25 -14.94 -9.06
C GLY A 94 -8.13 -16.10 -9.52
N TYR A 95 -7.69 -16.83 -10.54
CA TYR A 95 -8.21 -18.17 -10.83
C TYR A 95 -7.50 -19.17 -9.91
N LYS A 96 -8.26 -19.88 -9.09
CA LYS A 96 -7.72 -21.01 -8.32
C LYS A 96 -7.39 -22.13 -9.31
N VAL A 97 -6.13 -22.25 -9.71
CA VAL A 97 -5.68 -23.41 -10.51
C VAL A 97 -5.86 -24.64 -9.63
N ARG A 98 -6.89 -25.45 -9.92
CA ARG A 98 -7.01 -26.78 -9.34
C ARG A 98 -5.93 -27.63 -10.00
N SER A 99 -4.84 -27.88 -9.29
CA SER A 99 -3.91 -28.95 -9.66
C SER A 99 -4.69 -30.26 -9.61
N THR A 100 -4.96 -30.85 -10.77
CA THR A 100 -5.42 -32.23 -10.88
C THR A 100 -4.22 -33.14 -10.72
N ASN A 101 -4.19 -33.91 -9.62
CA ASN A 101 -3.33 -35.08 -9.48
C ASN A 101 -3.85 -36.23 -10.35
#